data_AF-F9S6U6-F1
#
_entry.id   AF-F9S6U6-F1
#
_cell.length_a   1.000
_cell.length_b   1.000
_cell.length_c   1.000
_cell.angle_alpha   90.00
_cell.angle_beta   90.00
_cell.angle_gamma   90.00
#
_symmetry.space_group_name_H-M   'P 1'
#
loop_
_entity.id
_entity.type
_entity.pdbx_description
1 polymer ?
#
loop_
_entity_poly.entity_id
_entity_poly.type
_entity_poly.pdbx_seq_one_letter_code
_entity_poly.pdbx_strand_id
1 'polypeptide(L)' 'MRQFLTETQLDALLSLYSDRDFPDKTREAVRLRIINGHTYELAEFITGVSRRNIYRG' A
#
# COMPACT_ATOMS: atom_id res chain seq x y z
N MET A 1 -11.51 -9.55 4.93
CA MET A 1 -11.51 -8.44 3.96
C MET A 1 -11.58 -9.06 2.58
N ARG A 2 -12.54 -8.67 1.74
CA ARG A 2 -12.63 -9.16 0.36
C ARG A 2 -11.56 -8.41 -0.45
N GLN A 3 -10.64 -9.11 -1.11
CA GLN A 3 -9.71 -8.50 -2.05
C GLN A 3 -10.52 -7.85 -3.17
N PHE A 4 -10.42 -6.53 -3.30
CA PHE A 4 -11.14 -5.76 -4.33
C PHE A 4 -10.31 -5.57 -5.61
N LEU A 5 -8.99 -5.72 -5.53
CA LEU A 5 -8.06 -5.52 -6.64
C LEU A 5 -7.09 -6.70 -6.71
N THR A 6 -6.79 -7.15 -7.92
CA THR A 6 -5.65 -8.05 -8.16
C THR A 6 -4.33 -7.28 -8.04
N GLU A 7 -3.23 -7.98 -7.86
CA GLU A 7 -1.89 -7.37 -7.78
C GLU A 7 -1.58 -6.52 -9.03
N THR A 8 -1.89 -7.03 -10.22
CA THR A 8 -1.71 -6.30 -11.48
C THR A 8 -2.56 -5.03 -11.56
N GLN A 9 -3.80 -5.08 -11.09
CA GLN A 9 -4.67 -3.89 -11.07
C GLN A 9 -4.15 -2.84 -10.09
N LEU A 10 -3.66 -3.28 -8.93
CA LEU A 10 -3.05 -2.38 -7.95
C LEU A 10 -1.78 -1.75 -8.52
N ASP A 11 -0.91 -2.53 -9.15
CA ASP A 11 0.33 -2.03 -9.75
C ASP A 11 0.07 -1.00 -10.86
N ALA A 12 -0.96 -1.23 -11.67
CA ALA A 12 -1.40 -0.26 -12.68
C ALA A 12 -1.93 1.04 -12.08
N LEU A 13 -2.57 1.00 -10.90
CA LEU A 13 -3.00 2.21 -10.20
C LEU A 13 -1.80 2.94 -9.57
N LEU A 14 -0.90 2.19 -8.95
CA LEU A 14 0.28 2.77 -8.31
C LEU A 14 1.21 3.41 -9.35
N SER A 15 1.33 2.86 -10.55
CA SER A 15 2.18 3.43 -11.62
C SER A 15 1.76 4.84 -12.09
N LEU A 16 0.54 5.28 -11.77
CA LEU A 16 0.06 6.64 -12.07
C LEU A 16 0.69 7.70 -11.16
N TYR A 17 1.22 7.31 -10.00
CA TYR A 17 1.88 8.21 -9.07
C TYR A 17 3.39 8.23 -9.32
N SER A 18 4.00 9.41 -9.19
CA SER A 18 5.46 9.53 -9.23
C SER A 18 6.09 8.91 -7.97
N ASP A 19 7.37 8.53 -8.03
CA ASP A 19 8.09 8.00 -6.86
C ASP A 19 8.23 9.03 -5.74
N ARG A 20 8.22 10.33 -6.08
CA ARG A 20 8.26 11.41 -5.09
C ARG A 20 6.95 11.51 -4.33
N ASP A 21 5.83 11.44 -5.03
CA ASP A 21 4.51 11.61 -4.43
C ASP A 21 4.05 10.31 -3.75
N PHE A 22 4.53 9.17 -4.25
CA PHE A 22 4.22 7.84 -3.72
C PHE A 22 5.46 6.93 -3.69
N PRO A 23 6.28 7.03 -2.64
CA PRO A 23 7.54 6.27 -2.53
C PRO A 23 7.35 4.76 -2.42
N ASP A 24 8.37 3.99 -2.78
CA ASP A 24 8.35 2.53 -2.79
C ASP A 24 7.92 1.89 -1.47
N LYS A 25 8.37 2.45 -0.34
CA LYS A 25 7.95 1.96 0.98
C LYS A 25 6.45 2.12 1.22
N THR A 26 5.87 3.23 0.74
CA THR A 26 4.42 3.46 0.83
C THR A 26 3.67 2.51 -0.12
N ARG A 27 4.20 2.24 -1.32
CA ARG A 27 3.66 1.23 -2.26
C ARG A 27 3.60 -0.14 -1.63
N GLU A 28 4.71 -0.56 -1.01
CA GLU A 28 4.80 -1.83 -0.31
C GLU A 28 3.78 -1.91 0.83
N ALA A 29 3.66 -0.87 1.65
CA ALA A 29 2.70 -0.82 2.75
C ALA A 29 1.24 -0.92 2.29
N VAL A 30 0.90 -0.28 1.16
CA VAL A 30 -0.44 -0.36 0.56
C VAL A 30 -0.68 -1.74 -0.08
N ARG A 31 0.31 -2.36 -0.72
CA ARG A 31 0.20 -3.74 -1.23
C ARG A 31 -0.12 -4.72 -0.10
N LEU A 32 0.58 -4.63 1.03
CA LEU A 32 0.32 -5.47 2.21
C LEU A 32 -1.13 -5.31 2.72
N ARG A 33 -1.71 -4.12 2.61
CA ARG A 33 -3.11 -3.86 2.99
C ARG A 33 -4.09 -4.46 1.99
N ILE A 34 -3.92 -4.19 0.71
CA ILE A 34 -4.92 -4.47 -0.33
C ILE A 34 -4.85 -5.94 -0.78
N ILE A 35 -3.64 -6.45 -0.98
CA ILE A 35 -3.41 -7.82 -1.45
C ILE A 35 -3.39 -8.77 -0.25
N ASN A 36 -2.52 -8.56 0.74
CA ASN A 36 -2.39 -9.53 1.84
C ASN A 36 -3.48 -9.39 2.92
N GLY A 37 -4.26 -8.31 2.91
CA GLY A 37 -5.31 -8.07 3.90
C GLY A 37 -4.80 -7.79 5.31
N HIS A 38 -3.51 -7.42 5.45
CA HIS A 38 -2.91 -7.05 6.74
C HIS A 38 -3.63 -5.87 7.37
N THR A 39 -3.51 -5.65 8.68
CA THR A 39 -3.99 -4.43 9.33
C THR A 39 -3.07 -3.24 9.03
N TYR A 40 -3.54 -2.02 9.28
CA TYR A 40 -2.68 -0.83 9.15
C TYR A 40 -1.52 -0.88 10.13
N GLU A 41 -1.75 -1.38 11.35
CA GLU A 41 -0.74 -1.58 12.39
C GLU A 41 0.35 -2.55 11.93
N LEU A 42 -0.03 -3.67 11.31
CA LEU A 42 0.93 -4.66 10.84
C LEU A 42 1.73 -4.14 9.64
N ALA A 43 1.09 -3.44 8.72
CA ALA A 43 1.78 -2.82 7.58
C ALA A 43 2.76 -1.72 8.04
N GLU A 44 2.39 -0.90 9.03
CA GLU A 44 3.28 0.08 9.66
C GLU A 44 4.46 -0.60 10.34
N PHE A 45 4.24 -1.67 11.09
CA PHE A 45 5.30 -2.42 11.75
C PHE A 45 6.32 -3.01 10.75
N ILE A 46 5.84 -3.57 9.63
CA ILE A 46 6.71 -4.20 8.61
C ILE A 46 7.51 -3.17 7.82
N THR A 47 6.86 -2.08 7.39
CA THR A 47 7.45 -1.13 6.42
C THR A 47 8.05 0.12 7.05
N GLY A 48 7.69 0.42 8.30
CA GLY A 48 8.00 1.67 8.98
C GLY A 48 7.20 2.88 8.47
N VAL A 49 6.26 2.68 7.53
CA VAL A 49 5.41 3.76 7.02
C VAL A 49 4.26 3.99 7.98
N SER A 50 4.09 5.24 8.43
CA SER A 50 3.04 5.55 9.40
C SER A 50 1.65 5.17 8.88
N ARG A 51 0.78 4.67 9.76
CA ARG A 51 -0.61 4.31 9.40
C ARG A 51 -1.36 5.42 8.66
N ARG A 52 -1.08 6.68 9.04
CA ARG A 52 -1.66 7.87 8.39
C ARG A 52 -1.26 7.97 6.92
N ASN A 53 0.00 7.70 6.59
CA ASN A 53 0.49 7.74 5.22
C ASN A 53 0.00 6.55 4.40
N ILE A 54 -0.17 5.37 5.02
CA ILE A 54 -0.78 4.20 4.36
C ILE A 54 -2.27 4.48 4.06
N TYR A 55 -2.98 5.11 4.99
CA TYR A 55 -4.41 5.44 4.81
C TYR A 55 -4.64 6.55 3.78
N ARG A 56 -3.76 7.56 3.78
CA ARG A 56 -3.76 8.63 2.77
C ARG A 56 -3.27 8.15 1.41
N GLY A 57 -2.77 6.93 1.35
CA GLY A 57 -2.09 6.39 0.20
C GLY A 57 -2.94 6.46 -1.06
#